data_AF-A0A645I6U9-F1
#
_entry.id   AF-A0A645I6U9-F1
#
_cell.length_a   1.000
_cell.length_b   1.000
_cell.length_c   1.000
_cell.angle_alpha   90.00
_cell.angle_beta   90.00
_cell.angle_gamma   90.00
#
_symmetry.space_group_name_H-M   'P 1'
#
loop_
_entity.id
_entity.type
_entity.pdbx_description
1 polymer ?
#
loop_
_entity_poly.entity_id
_entity_poly.type
_entity_poly.pdbx_seq_one_letter_code
_entity_poly.pdbx_strand_id
1 'polypeptide(L)' 'MSGANEHIVRVRIVKVPSEVNLKIGSTAQRYITGKNKKIDVRGPVFTSIKAEFK' A
#
# COMPACT_ATOMS: atom_id res chain seq x y z
N MET A 1 4.82 21.82 -1.35
CA MET A 1 3.51 21.24 -1.68
C MET A 1 3.22 21.60 -3.12
N SER A 2 2.99 20.63 -4.00
CA SER A 2 2.70 20.90 -5.41
C SER A 2 1.33 21.58 -5.52
N GLY A 3 1.24 22.75 -6.15
CA GLY A 3 0.00 23.51 -6.34
C GLY A 3 -0.92 22.89 -7.40
N ALA A 4 -1.18 21.59 -7.31
CA ALA A 4 -2.01 20.86 -8.26
C ALA A 4 -3.47 20.89 -7.81
N ASN A 5 -4.34 21.43 -8.67
CA ASN A 5 -5.79 21.54 -8.44
C ASN A 5 -6.53 20.19 -8.56
N GLU A 6 -5.87 19.17 -9.11
CA GLU A 6 -6.42 17.82 -9.25
C GLU A 6 -5.36 16.75 -8.94
N HIS A 7 -5.79 15.70 -8.27
CA HIS A 7 -4.98 14.52 -7.98
C HIS A 7 -5.78 13.24 -8.24
N ILE A 8 -5.24 12.37 -9.09
CA ILE A 8 -5.81 11.06 -9.38
C ILE A 8 -4.89 9.99 -8.78
N VAL A 9 -5.41 9.24 -7.81
CA VAL A 9 -4.73 8.09 -7.22
C VAL A 9 -5.42 6.83 -7.68
N ARG A 10 -4.68 5.92 -8.33
CA ARG A 10 -5.19 4.63 -8.81
C ARG A 10 -4.38 3.49 -8.21
N VAL A 11 -5.07 2.59 -7.52
CA VAL A 11 -4.52 1.32 -7.03
C VAL A 11 -5.16 0.18 -7.85
N ARG A 12 -4.36 -0.79 -8.29
CA ARG A 12 -4.80 -1.91 -9.14
C ARG A 12 -4.63 -3.25 -8.42
N ILE A 13 -3.60 -4.02 -8.77
CA ILE A 13 -3.32 -5.29 -8.12
C ILE A 13 -2.27 -5.04 -7.04
N VAL A 14 -2.62 -5.36 -5.80
CA VAL A 14 -1.72 -5.23 -4.66
C VAL A 14 -0.83 -6.47 -4.63
N LYS A 15 0.49 -6.25 -4.65
CA LYS A 15 1.55 -7.26 -4.56
C LYS A 15 2.33 -7.14 -3.25
N VAL A 16 2.41 -5.93 -2.71
CA VAL A 16 3.16 -5.64 -1.48
C VAL A 16 2.30 -4.84 -0.48
N PRO A 17 2.52 -5.02 0.83
CA PRO A 17 1.76 -4.28 1.85
C PRO A 17 1.85 -2.75 1.69
N SER A 18 2.96 -2.26 1.15
CA SER A 18 3.19 -0.82 0.96
C SER A 18 2.22 -0.16 -0.03
N GLU A 19 1.65 -0.92 -0.97
CA GLU A 19 0.69 -0.38 -1.96
C GLU A 19 -0.67 -0.03 -1.33
N VAL A 20 -0.98 -0.59 -0.17
CA VAL A 20 -2.15 -0.26 0.66
C VAL A 20 -1.76 0.53 1.90
N ASN A 21 -0.60 1.20 1.87
CA ASN A 21 -0.08 2.00 2.98
C ASN A 21 0.14 1.19 4.29
N LEU A 22 0.35 -0.13 4.19
CA LEU A 22 0.75 -0.96 5.33
C LEU A 22 2.28 -1.07 5.40
N LYS A 23 2.82 -0.83 6.60
CA LYS A 23 4.23 -1.02 6.90
C LYS A 23 4.39 -2.03 8.03
N ILE A 24 5.28 -3.00 7.82
CA ILE A 24 5.65 -3.97 8.84
C ILE A 24 6.92 -3.46 9.53
N GLY A 25 6.89 -3.38 10.86
CA GLY A 25 8.05 -2.99 11.66
C GLY A 25 9.18 -4.01 11.52
N SER A 26 10.43 -3.55 11.65
CA SER A 26 11.63 -4.40 11.51
C SER A 26 11.64 -5.60 12.47
N THR A 27 11.15 -5.42 13.71
CA THR A 27 11.00 -6.50 14.70
C THR A 27 10.01 -7.56 14.23
N ALA A 28 8.85 -7.14 13.74
CA ALA A 28 7.81 -8.05 13.25
C ALA A 28 8.28 -8.78 11.97
N GLN A 29 8.96 -8.09 11.06
CA GLN A 29 9.52 -8.70 9.86
C GLN A 29 10.56 -9.77 10.20
N ARG A 30 11.49 -9.50 11.13
CA ARG A 30 12.47 -10.50 11.62
C ARG A 30 11.79 -11.70 12.27
N TYR A 31 10.75 -11.47 13.07
CA TYR A 31 10.00 -12.55 13.71
C TYR A 31 9.27 -13.44 12.69
N ILE A 32 8.64 -12.85 11.68
CA ILE A 32 7.92 -13.57 10.63
C ILE A 32 8.89 -14.40 9.78
N THR A 33 9.99 -13.80 9.31
CA THR A 33 11.03 -14.51 8.56
C THR A 33 11.70 -15.58 9.41
N GLY A 34 12.00 -15.30 10.69
CA GLY A 34 12.65 -16.23 11.61
C GLY A 34 11.78 -17.42 12.02
N LYS A 35 10.45 -17.29 11.97
CA LYS A 35 9.51 -18.41 12.17
C LYS A 35 9.01 -19.04 10.86
N ASN A 36 9.65 -18.75 9.74
CA ASN A 36 9.29 -19.25 8.42
C ASN A 36 7.82 -18.99 8.03
N LYS A 37 7.25 -17.89 8.55
CA LYS A 37 5.89 -17.44 8.24
C LYS A 37 5.91 -16.57 6.98
N LYS A 38 4.79 -16.54 6.27
CA LYS A 38 4.63 -15.77 5.03
C LYS A 38 3.78 -14.53 5.27
N ILE A 39 4.12 -13.45 4.57
CA ILE A 39 3.31 -12.23 4.48
C ILE A 39 2.65 -12.29 3.11
N ASP A 40 1.35 -12.55 3.08
CA ASP A 40 0.58 -12.56 1.85
C ASP A 40 -0.47 -11.45 1.90
N VAL A 41 -0.25 -10.39 1.12
CA VAL A 41 -1.17 -9.23 0.99
C VAL A 41 -1.62 -9.11 -0.46
N ARG A 42 -1.54 -10.21 -1.22
CA ARG A 42 -1.90 -10.22 -2.63
C ARG A 42 -3.41 -10.21 -2.77
N GLY A 43 -3.91 -9.34 -3.64
CA GLY A 43 -5.34 -9.26 -3.94
C GLY A 43 -5.65 -8.16 -4.95
N PRO A 44 -6.72 -8.31 -5.74
CA PRO A 44 -7.21 -7.23 -6.58
C PRO A 44 -7.86 -6.13 -5.70
N VAL A 45 -7.30 -4.92 -5.73
CA VAL A 45 -7.88 -3.74 -5.06
C VAL A 45 -8.04 -2.65 -6.11
N PHE A 46 -9.12 -2.74 -6.90
CA PHE A 46 -9.41 -1.80 -7.97
C PHE A 46 -10.06 -0.52 -7.41
N THR A 47 -9.24 0.38 -6.85
CA THR A 47 -9.71 1.64 -6.27
C THR A 47 -9.11 2.82 -7.00
N SER A 48 -9.96 3.74 -7.47
CA SER A 48 -9.56 5.00 -8.10
C SER A 48 -10.17 6.16 -7.31
N ILE A 49 -9.32 7.06 -6.81
CA ILE A 49 -9.70 8.26 -6.08
C ILE A 49 -9.34 9.46 -6.95
N LYS A 50 -10.31 10.32 -7.23
CA LYS A 50 -10.10 11.64 -7.84
C LYS A 50 -10.35 12.69 -6.76
N ALA A 51 -9.33 13.49 -6.45
CA ALA A 51 -9.42 14.63 -5.55
C ALA A 51 -9.28 15.91 -6.37
N GLU A 52 -10.20 16.84 -6.18
CA GLU A 52 -10.14 18.20 -6.72
C GLU A 52 -9.98 19.15 -5.54
N PHE A 53 -8.97 20.02 -5.59
CA PHE A 53 -8.71 21.01 -4.55
C PHE A 53 -9.14 22.38 -5.09
N LYS A 54 -10.12 23.00 -4.43
CA LYS A 54 -10.71 24.30 -4.78
C LYS A 54 -10.27 25.38 -3.80
#